data_AF-A0A928T1K7-F1
#
_entry.id   AF-A0A928T1K7-F1
#
_cell.length_a   1.000
_cell.length_b   1.000
_cell.length_c   1.000
_cell.angle_alpha   90.00
_cell.angle_beta   90.00
_cell.angle_gamma   90.00
#
_symmetry.space_group_name_H-M   'P 1'
#
loop_
_entity.id
_entity.type
_entity.pdbx_description
1 polymer ?
#
loop_
_entity_poly.entity_id
_entity_poly.type
_entity_poly.pdbx_seq_one_letter_code
_entity_poly.pdbx_strand_id
1 'polypeptide(L)'
;MNRPSPRFSALFALTLLALACQAHPLPEIPVDTDFDGKGGCTVRVEIDPRSFEVDPNSAPSLTNADLAFLNAARRDDLKKQAAAYIARMVKWEFDPTGAFEPQFTFEFTTHANAPLKNPEDVVVLTGTWAGKTPAGASGYSMSASKEGVLAVVIHHVARGMPVERFQVLFPGEKSYVLDLGTFLPRTAAPPPVVAK
;
A
#
# COMPACT_ATOMS: atom_id res chain seq x y z
N MET A 1 43.67 -6.39 45.44
CA MET A 1 42.22 -6.36 45.12
C MET A 1 41.92 -5.08 44.35
N ASN A 2 41.90 -5.15 43.02
CA ASN A 2 41.62 -4.01 42.14
C ASN A 2 40.10 -3.85 41.98
N ARG A 3 39.56 -2.71 42.41
CA ARG A 3 38.19 -2.31 42.08
C ARG A 3 38.15 -1.84 40.62
N PRO A 4 37.24 -2.37 39.78
CA PRO A 4 37.09 -1.87 38.42
C PRO A 4 36.53 -0.45 38.44
N SER A 5 37.08 0.40 37.57
CA SER A 5 36.71 1.81 37.45
C SER A 5 35.29 2.00 36.87
N PRO A 6 34.52 3.02 37.29
CA PRO A 6 33.12 3.22 36.90
C PRO A 6 32.92 3.65 35.43
N ARG A 7 34.00 3.87 34.67
CA ARG A 7 33.93 4.35 33.28
C ARG A 7 33.57 3.26 32.27
N PHE A 8 33.70 1.97 32.64
CA PHE A 8 33.34 0.86 31.75
C PHE A 8 31.85 0.49 31.79
N SER A 9 31.11 0.85 32.86
CA SER A 9 29.68 0.53 32.99
C SER A 9 28.76 1.47 32.20
N ALA A 10 29.18 2.71 31.97
CA ALA A 10 28.37 3.68 31.21
C ALA A 10 28.33 3.39 29.70
N LEU A 11 29.40 2.78 29.15
CA LEU A 11 29.48 2.48 27.72
C LEU A 11 28.62 1.27 27.32
N PHE A 12 28.35 0.35 28.25
CA PHE A 12 27.52 -0.83 28.00
C PHE A 12 26.02 -0.53 28.08
N ALA A 13 25.62 0.51 28.82
CA ALA A 13 24.24 0.94 28.93
C ALA A 13 23.75 1.70 27.68
N LEU A 14 24.66 2.34 26.93
CA LEU A 14 24.29 3.12 25.74
C LEU A 14 24.12 2.26 24.47
N THR A 15 24.79 1.11 24.39
CA THR A 15 24.64 0.15 23.28
C THR A 15 23.36 -0.69 23.37
N LEU A 16 22.80 -0.91 24.58
CA LEU A 16 21.53 -1.63 24.76
C LEU A 16 20.30 -0.80 24.39
N LEU A 17 20.39 0.53 24.36
CA LEU A 17 19.26 1.40 23.98
C LEU A 17 19.13 1.57 22.45
N ALA A 18 20.18 1.28 21.69
CA ALA A 18 20.17 1.39 20.23
C ALA A 18 19.49 0.20 19.51
N LEU A 19 19.26 -0.92 20.21
CA LEU A 19 18.54 -2.07 19.63
C LEU A 19 17.01 -1.95 19.66
N ALA A 20 16.44 -0.92 20.31
CA ALA A 20 14.99 -0.75 20.43
C ALA A 20 14.34 0.05 19.29
N CYS A 21 15.12 0.57 18.33
CA CYS A 21 14.59 1.27 17.15
C CYS A 21 14.73 0.41 15.89
N GLN A 22 14.15 -0.79 15.89
CA GLN A 22 13.70 -1.39 14.63
C GLN A 22 12.41 -0.67 14.26
N ALA A 23 12.54 0.51 13.65
CA ALA A 23 11.40 1.20 13.07
C ALA A 23 10.92 0.38 11.88
N HIS A 24 9.92 -0.48 12.11
CA HIS A 24 9.23 -1.16 11.02
C HIS A 24 8.60 -0.09 10.11
N PRO A 25 8.70 -0.23 8.77
CA PRO A 25 8.15 0.76 7.85
C PRO A 25 6.66 1.01 8.15
N LEU A 26 6.27 2.28 8.09
CA LEU A 26 4.88 2.69 8.29
C LEU A 26 4.00 1.99 7.25
N PRO A 27 2.84 1.46 7.66
CA PRO A 27 1.94 0.87 6.70
C PRO A 27 1.46 1.95 5.72
N GLU A 28 1.48 1.62 4.45
CA GLU A 28 0.91 2.41 3.36
C GLU A 28 -0.07 1.54 2.58
N ILE A 29 -0.77 2.14 1.62
CA ILE A 29 -1.67 1.41 0.71
C ILE A 29 -1.05 1.44 -0.69
N PRO A 30 -0.20 0.47 -1.05
CA PRO A 30 0.26 0.31 -2.42
C PRO A 30 -0.91 -0.01 -3.34
N VAL A 31 -0.94 0.67 -4.47
CA VAL A 31 -1.89 0.49 -5.57
C VAL A 31 -1.11 0.41 -6.86
N ASP A 32 -1.07 -0.77 -7.46
CA ASP A 32 -0.54 -0.97 -8.79
C ASP A 32 -1.70 -1.11 -9.77
N THR A 33 -1.59 -0.48 -10.92
CA THR A 33 -2.52 -0.67 -12.03
C THR A 33 -1.78 -1.05 -13.28
N ASP A 34 -2.34 -1.96 -14.07
CA ASP A 34 -1.80 -2.37 -15.36
C ASP A 34 -2.87 -2.20 -16.44
N PHE A 35 -2.58 -1.35 -17.43
CA PHE A 35 -3.41 -1.14 -18.62
C PHE A 35 -2.77 -1.81 -19.83
N ASP A 36 -3.44 -2.78 -20.43
CA ASP A 36 -2.87 -3.55 -21.55
C ASP A 36 -2.83 -2.79 -22.90
N GLY A 37 -3.44 -1.60 -22.95
CA GLY A 37 -3.57 -0.78 -24.16
C GLY A 37 -4.63 -1.25 -25.16
N LYS A 38 -5.38 -2.30 -24.84
CA LYS A 38 -6.47 -2.92 -25.62
C LYS A 38 -7.81 -2.89 -24.88
N GLY A 39 -7.87 -2.18 -23.75
CA GLY A 39 -9.05 -2.00 -22.91
C GLY A 39 -9.12 -2.95 -21.71
N GLY A 40 -8.11 -3.78 -21.48
CA GLY A 40 -7.93 -4.53 -20.25
C GLY A 40 -7.28 -3.67 -19.16
N CYS A 41 -7.75 -3.84 -17.92
CA CYS A 41 -7.19 -3.20 -16.75
C CYS A 41 -7.11 -4.20 -15.60
N THR A 42 -5.97 -4.25 -14.94
CA THR A 42 -5.78 -4.95 -13.66
C THR A 42 -5.45 -3.92 -12.59
N VAL A 43 -6.05 -4.06 -11.42
CA VAL A 43 -5.75 -3.27 -10.23
C VAL A 43 -5.32 -4.24 -9.13
N ARG A 44 -4.18 -3.97 -8.52
CA ARG A 44 -3.66 -4.69 -7.36
C ARG A 44 -3.47 -3.72 -6.21
N VAL A 45 -3.91 -4.13 -5.04
CA VAL A 45 -3.74 -3.37 -3.80
C VAL A 45 -3.12 -4.25 -2.73
N GLU A 46 -2.31 -3.66 -1.86
CA GLU A 46 -1.76 -4.37 -0.69
C GLU A 46 -2.28 -3.72 0.59
N ILE A 47 -2.93 -4.51 1.45
CA ILE A 47 -3.49 -4.04 2.71
C ILE A 47 -2.77 -4.74 3.86
N ASP A 48 -2.01 -3.98 4.63
CA ASP A 48 -1.41 -4.45 5.87
C ASP A 48 -2.51 -4.59 6.95
N PRO A 49 -2.65 -5.74 7.64
CA PRO A 49 -3.61 -5.90 8.74
C PRO A 49 -3.53 -4.84 9.85
N ARG A 50 -2.36 -4.22 10.04
CA ARG A 50 -2.19 -3.09 10.98
C ARG A 50 -3.12 -1.91 10.65
N SER A 51 -3.54 -1.76 9.39
CA SER A 51 -4.48 -0.73 8.96
C SER A 51 -5.88 -0.83 9.57
N PHE A 52 -6.21 -1.97 10.20
CA PHE A 52 -7.49 -2.16 10.90
C PHE A 52 -7.44 -1.72 12.37
N GLU A 53 -6.24 -1.48 12.90
CA GLU A 53 -6.03 -1.04 14.27
C GLU A 53 -6.24 0.47 14.42
N VAL A 54 -6.46 0.91 15.66
CA VAL A 54 -6.64 2.34 15.97
C VAL A 54 -5.38 3.15 15.67
N ASP A 55 -4.21 2.57 15.94
CA ASP A 55 -2.91 3.13 15.58
C ASP A 55 -2.09 2.11 14.76
N PRO A 56 -2.20 2.17 13.42
CA PRO A 56 -1.46 1.27 12.53
C PRO A 56 0.07 1.36 12.67
N ASN A 57 0.58 2.50 13.13
CA ASN A 57 2.02 2.76 13.20
C ASN A 57 2.67 2.04 14.39
N SER A 58 1.89 1.80 15.45
CA SER A 58 2.35 1.14 16.67
C SER A 58 1.92 -0.33 16.76
N ALA A 59 0.99 -0.76 15.89
CA ALA A 59 0.49 -2.13 15.87
C ALA A 59 1.59 -3.13 15.42
N PRO A 60 1.65 -4.33 16.01
CA PRO A 60 2.56 -5.37 15.55
C PRO A 60 2.13 -5.89 14.18
N SER A 61 3.09 -6.17 13.31
CA SER A 61 2.82 -6.84 12.04
C SER A 61 2.35 -8.27 12.28
N LEU A 62 1.36 -8.72 11.50
CA LEU A 62 1.02 -10.13 11.41
C LEU A 62 2.13 -10.86 10.64
N THR A 63 2.70 -11.91 11.22
CA THR A 63 3.71 -12.74 10.53
C THR A 63 3.10 -14.00 9.93
N ASN A 64 3.84 -14.66 9.03
CA ASN A 64 3.44 -15.95 8.47
C ASN A 64 3.27 -17.03 9.56
N ALA A 65 4.12 -16.99 10.60
CA ALA A 65 3.99 -17.85 11.77
C ALA A 65 2.64 -17.63 12.47
N ASP A 66 2.28 -16.37 12.73
CA ASP A 66 0.99 -16.02 13.36
C ASP A 66 -0.19 -16.47 12.48
N LEU A 67 -0.10 -16.22 11.17
CA LEU A 67 -1.11 -16.60 10.20
C LEU A 67 -1.38 -18.12 10.22
N ALA A 68 -0.35 -18.95 10.41
CA ALA A 68 -0.47 -20.40 10.50
C ALA A 68 -1.39 -20.86 11.65
N PHE A 69 -1.46 -20.08 12.74
CA PHE A 69 -2.33 -20.37 13.89
C PHE A 69 -3.76 -19.85 13.74
N LEU A 70 -4.05 -19.01 12.74
CA LEU A 70 -5.40 -18.52 12.50
C LEU A 70 -6.30 -19.61 11.89
N ASN A 71 -7.51 -19.76 12.40
CA ASN A 71 -8.52 -20.62 11.79
C ASN A 71 -9.10 -20.00 10.51
N ALA A 72 -9.84 -20.79 9.73
CA ALA A 72 -10.42 -20.34 8.45
C ALA A 72 -11.35 -19.12 8.62
N ALA A 73 -12.20 -19.12 9.65
CA ALA A 73 -13.12 -18.01 9.91
C ALA A 73 -12.38 -16.68 10.16
N ARG A 74 -11.27 -16.71 10.91
CA ARG A 74 -10.47 -15.50 11.18
C ARG A 74 -9.73 -15.03 9.93
N ARG A 75 -9.24 -15.95 9.10
CA ARG A 75 -8.63 -15.61 7.81
C ARG A 75 -9.64 -14.97 6.86
N ASP A 76 -10.85 -15.49 6.78
CA ASP A 76 -11.92 -14.92 5.98
C ASP A 76 -12.35 -13.54 6.49
N ASP A 77 -12.38 -13.36 7.81
CA ASP A 77 -12.66 -12.07 8.42
C ASP A 77 -11.62 -11.00 8.05
N LEU A 78 -10.32 -11.35 8.06
CA LEU A 78 -9.25 -10.44 7.61
C LEU A 78 -9.43 -10.02 6.14
N LYS A 79 -9.81 -10.97 5.26
CA LYS A 79 -10.11 -10.66 3.85
C LYS A 79 -11.29 -9.72 3.69
N LYS A 80 -12.35 -9.91 4.49
CA LYS A 80 -13.52 -9.01 4.49
C LYS A 80 -13.16 -7.62 5.00
N GLN A 81 -12.35 -7.53 6.06
CA GLN A 81 -11.84 -6.26 6.57
C GLN A 81 -11.00 -5.54 5.52
N ALA A 82 -10.11 -6.23 4.81
CA ALA A 82 -9.31 -5.65 3.72
C ALA A 82 -10.20 -5.09 2.59
N ALA A 83 -11.21 -5.86 2.16
CA ALA A 83 -12.16 -5.43 1.14
C ALA A 83 -12.96 -4.18 1.57
N ALA A 84 -13.46 -4.18 2.81
CA ALA A 84 -14.19 -3.04 3.37
C ALA A 84 -13.29 -1.81 3.54
N TYR A 85 -12.03 -2.02 3.92
CA TYR A 85 -11.04 -0.97 4.12
C TYR A 85 -10.71 -0.27 2.79
N ILE A 86 -10.33 -1.02 1.75
CA ILE A 86 -9.98 -0.39 0.46
C ILE A 86 -11.17 0.35 -0.18
N ALA A 87 -12.38 -0.20 -0.08
CA ALA A 87 -13.60 0.44 -0.60
C ALA A 87 -13.94 1.78 0.10
N ARG A 88 -13.53 1.93 1.36
CA ARG A 88 -13.67 3.17 2.13
C ARG A 88 -12.53 4.15 1.85
N MET A 89 -11.30 3.65 1.72
CA MET A 89 -10.09 4.47 1.66
C MET A 89 -9.76 5.00 0.28
N VAL A 90 -10.08 4.27 -0.79
CA VAL A 90 -9.73 4.66 -2.16
C VAL A 90 -10.99 4.72 -3.01
N LYS A 91 -11.18 5.86 -3.69
CA LYS A 91 -12.19 6.01 -4.73
C LYS A 91 -11.53 6.00 -6.10
N TRP A 92 -12.18 5.34 -7.05
CA TRP A 92 -11.68 5.10 -8.39
C TRP A 92 -12.59 5.77 -9.39
N GLU A 93 -12.02 6.40 -10.40
CA GLU A 93 -12.78 7.16 -11.39
C GLU A 93 -12.21 6.95 -12.78
N PHE A 94 -13.10 6.68 -13.73
CA PHE A 94 -12.80 6.70 -15.15
C PHE A 94 -13.42 7.94 -15.79
N ASP A 95 -12.63 8.77 -16.45
CA ASP A 95 -13.14 9.99 -17.11
C ASP A 95 -13.60 9.69 -18.53
N PRO A 96 -14.79 10.14 -18.97
CA PRO A 96 -15.85 10.83 -18.23
C PRO A 96 -16.93 9.88 -17.68
N THR A 97 -16.70 8.56 -17.71
CA THR A 97 -17.71 7.54 -17.37
C THR A 97 -18.09 7.51 -15.88
N GLY A 98 -17.30 8.14 -15.02
CA GLY A 98 -17.57 8.34 -13.61
C GLY A 98 -16.93 7.31 -12.68
N ALA A 99 -17.49 7.22 -11.48
CA ALA A 99 -16.99 6.37 -10.41
C ALA A 99 -17.05 4.87 -10.77
N PHE A 100 -16.08 4.13 -10.26
CA PHE A 100 -15.94 2.69 -10.43
C PHE A 100 -15.61 2.04 -9.07
N GLU A 101 -16.19 0.87 -8.82
CA GLU A 101 -16.01 0.12 -7.57
C GLU A 101 -15.45 -1.28 -7.87
N PRO A 102 -14.12 -1.49 -7.79
CA PRO A 102 -13.50 -2.79 -8.00
C PRO A 102 -13.87 -3.77 -6.87
N GLN A 103 -14.30 -4.97 -7.25
CA GLN A 103 -14.48 -6.08 -6.32
C GLN A 103 -13.21 -6.94 -6.31
N PHE A 104 -12.39 -6.77 -5.27
CA PHE A 104 -11.11 -7.46 -5.16
C PHE A 104 -11.25 -8.89 -4.63
N THR A 105 -10.44 -9.78 -5.18
CA THR A 105 -10.15 -11.09 -4.58
C THR A 105 -8.87 -11.00 -3.77
N PHE A 106 -8.92 -11.39 -2.49
CA PHE A 106 -7.79 -11.25 -1.57
C PHE A 106 -7.09 -12.58 -1.27
N GLU A 107 -5.77 -12.53 -1.28
CA GLU A 107 -4.85 -13.61 -0.87
C GLU A 107 -3.86 -13.09 0.18
N PHE A 108 -3.31 -14.01 0.97
CA PHE A 108 -2.25 -13.69 1.92
C PHE A 108 -0.89 -13.84 1.25
N THR A 109 -0.11 -12.78 1.26
CA THR A 109 1.22 -12.72 0.66
C THR A 109 2.15 -11.93 1.58
N THR A 110 3.40 -11.76 1.19
CA THR A 110 4.20 -10.63 1.69
C THR A 110 4.20 -9.50 0.66
N HIS A 111 4.93 -8.43 0.94
CA HIS A 111 5.01 -7.23 0.10
C HIS A 111 5.34 -7.56 -1.36
N ALA A 112 4.85 -6.72 -2.27
CA ALA A 112 4.98 -6.87 -3.72
C ALA A 112 4.36 -8.17 -4.28
N ASN A 113 3.29 -8.67 -3.64
CA ASN A 113 2.62 -9.93 -3.97
C ASN A 113 3.56 -11.15 -3.97
N ALA A 114 4.63 -11.13 -3.18
CA ALA A 114 5.55 -12.25 -3.09
C ALA A 114 4.96 -13.35 -2.19
N PRO A 115 5.20 -14.64 -2.48
CA PRO A 115 4.70 -15.72 -1.64
C PRO A 115 5.37 -15.70 -0.25
N LEU A 116 4.59 -16.05 0.77
CA LEU A 116 5.09 -16.26 2.14
C LEU A 116 5.93 -17.53 2.19
N LYS A 117 7.20 -17.41 2.54
CA LYS A 117 8.18 -18.51 2.58
C LYS A 117 8.72 -18.74 3.98
N ASN A 118 9.03 -17.67 4.69
CA ASN A 118 9.64 -17.75 6.01
C ASN A 118 8.61 -17.46 7.12
N PRO A 119 8.79 -18.00 8.33
CA PRO A 119 7.90 -17.73 9.46
C PRO A 119 7.77 -16.24 9.82
N GLU A 120 8.85 -15.48 9.66
CA GLU A 120 8.94 -14.04 9.97
C GLU A 120 8.44 -13.12 8.86
N ASP A 121 8.06 -13.67 7.70
CA ASP A 121 7.56 -12.85 6.60
C ASP A 121 6.32 -12.07 7.07
N VAL A 122 6.36 -10.75 6.87
CA VAL A 122 5.22 -9.87 7.15
C VAL A 122 4.10 -10.21 6.19
N VAL A 123 2.92 -10.44 6.74
CA VAL A 123 1.71 -10.78 6.00
C VAL A 123 1.00 -9.50 5.60
N VAL A 124 0.72 -9.38 4.31
CA VAL A 124 -0.21 -8.42 3.73
C VAL A 124 -1.34 -9.16 3.02
N LEU A 125 -2.48 -8.49 2.88
CA LEU A 125 -3.58 -8.97 2.04
C LEU A 125 -3.46 -8.31 0.67
N THR A 126 -3.07 -9.10 -0.34
CA THR A 126 -3.02 -8.64 -1.72
C THR A 126 -4.37 -8.84 -2.38
N GLY A 127 -5.04 -7.73 -2.72
CA GLY A 127 -6.29 -7.71 -3.44
C GLY A 127 -6.05 -7.53 -4.93
N THR A 128 -6.65 -8.39 -5.76
CA THR A 128 -6.58 -8.27 -7.22
C THR A 128 -7.98 -8.12 -7.82
N TRP A 129 -8.13 -7.15 -8.71
CA TRP A 129 -9.27 -7.00 -9.60
C TRP A 129 -8.77 -6.96 -11.03
N ALA A 130 -9.45 -7.65 -11.93
CA ALA A 130 -9.19 -7.60 -13.36
C ALA A 130 -10.50 -7.41 -14.11
N GLY A 131 -10.50 -6.51 -15.09
CA GLY A 131 -11.67 -6.19 -15.88
C GLY A 131 -11.34 -5.38 -17.11
N LYS A 132 -12.37 -4.72 -17.64
CA LYS A 132 -12.23 -3.85 -18.81
C LYS A 132 -12.41 -2.40 -18.42
N THR A 133 -11.68 -1.52 -19.09
CA THR A 133 -11.97 -0.09 -19.04
C THR A 133 -13.36 0.15 -19.65
N PRO A 134 -14.21 0.98 -19.03
CA PRO A 134 -15.54 1.29 -19.57
C PRO A 134 -15.45 1.89 -20.98
N ALA A 135 -16.43 1.58 -21.84
CA ALA A 135 -16.49 2.20 -23.16
C ALA A 135 -16.62 3.73 -23.04
N GLY A 136 -15.81 4.47 -23.80
CA GLY A 136 -15.76 5.94 -23.71
C GLY A 136 -14.86 6.47 -22.60
N ALA A 137 -14.33 5.62 -21.71
CA ALA A 137 -13.30 6.03 -20.77
C ALA A 137 -12.03 6.43 -21.51
N SER A 138 -11.50 7.59 -21.14
CA SER A 138 -10.33 8.23 -21.73
C SER A 138 -9.30 8.59 -20.67
N GLY A 139 -9.71 8.70 -19.40
CA GLY A 139 -8.82 8.98 -18.29
C GLY A 139 -9.09 8.06 -17.11
N TYR A 140 -8.12 7.95 -16.21
CA TYR A 140 -8.22 7.21 -14.96
C TYR A 140 -7.60 8.00 -13.81
N SER A 141 -8.29 8.07 -12.68
CA SER A 141 -7.78 8.72 -11.48
C SER A 141 -8.28 8.04 -10.21
N MET A 142 -7.62 8.36 -9.11
CA MET A 142 -7.94 7.90 -7.78
C MET A 142 -7.99 9.07 -6.81
N SER A 143 -8.74 8.92 -5.72
CA SER A 143 -8.65 9.82 -4.58
C SER A 143 -8.56 9.04 -3.28
N ALA A 144 -7.70 9.50 -2.38
CA ALA A 144 -7.61 9.00 -1.02
C ALA A 144 -8.70 9.66 -0.16
N SER A 145 -9.40 8.85 0.63
CA SER A 145 -10.41 9.36 1.57
C SER A 145 -9.77 10.25 2.62
N LYS A 146 -10.44 11.34 2.97
CA LYS A 146 -10.08 12.21 4.09
C LYS A 146 -10.20 11.52 5.47
N GLU A 147 -10.89 10.39 5.52
CA GLU A 147 -11.05 9.58 6.75
C GLU A 147 -9.85 8.67 7.01
N GLY A 148 -8.99 8.47 6.01
CA GLY A 148 -7.81 7.63 6.14
C GLY A 148 -6.70 8.30 6.94
N VAL A 149 -5.79 7.48 7.47
CA VAL A 149 -4.57 7.93 8.15
C VAL A 149 -3.29 7.47 7.44
N LEU A 150 -3.43 6.61 6.42
CA LEU A 150 -2.32 6.06 5.65
C LEU A 150 -2.26 6.73 4.27
N ALA A 151 -1.05 6.85 3.73
CA ALA A 151 -0.85 7.30 2.37
C ALA A 151 -1.21 6.19 1.37
N VAL A 152 -1.72 6.60 0.20
CA VAL A 152 -1.96 5.71 -0.95
C VAL A 152 -0.83 5.92 -1.95
N VAL A 153 -0.05 4.87 -2.22
CA VAL A 153 1.08 4.93 -3.16
C VAL A 153 0.67 4.28 -4.46
N ILE A 154 0.71 5.06 -5.53
CA ILE A 154 0.17 4.67 -6.83
C ILE A 154 1.30 4.46 -7.82
N HIS A 155 1.29 3.28 -8.43
CA HIS A 155 2.06 2.96 -9.63
C HIS A 155 1.13 2.58 -10.77
N HIS A 156 1.47 3.08 -11.95
CA HIS A 156 0.82 2.66 -13.19
C HIS A 156 1.83 1.91 -14.05
N VAL A 157 1.36 0.84 -14.65
CA VAL A 157 1.99 0.10 -15.74
C VAL A 157 1.05 0.22 -16.92
N ALA A 158 1.60 0.47 -18.10
CA ALA A 158 0.84 0.50 -19.32
C ALA A 158 1.62 -0.20 -20.43
N ARG A 159 0.95 -1.14 -21.12
CA ARG A 159 1.54 -1.97 -22.18
C ARG A 159 2.83 -2.68 -21.70
N GLY A 160 2.85 -3.11 -20.45
CA GLY A 160 4.01 -3.76 -19.81
C GLY A 160 5.15 -2.81 -19.45
N MET A 161 5.01 -1.50 -19.61
CA MET A 161 6.02 -0.50 -19.24
C MET A 161 5.56 0.33 -18.03
N PRO A 162 6.41 0.53 -17.02
CA PRO A 162 6.10 1.45 -15.92
C PRO A 162 5.87 2.87 -16.45
N VAL A 163 4.82 3.53 -15.97
CA VAL A 163 4.62 4.97 -16.17
C VAL A 163 5.53 5.70 -15.18
N GLU A 164 6.40 6.56 -15.68
CA GLU A 164 7.51 7.17 -14.92
C GLU A 164 7.05 7.91 -13.65
N ARG A 165 5.87 8.53 -13.68
CA ARG A 165 5.37 9.36 -12.58
C ARG A 165 4.58 8.53 -11.57
N PHE A 166 5.24 8.12 -10.48
CA PHE A 166 4.57 7.63 -9.27
C PHE A 166 3.85 8.77 -8.53
N GLN A 167 2.88 8.41 -7.68
CA GLN A 167 2.15 9.37 -6.85
C GLN A 167 1.97 8.84 -5.44
N VAL A 168 2.06 9.73 -4.47
CA VAL A 168 1.69 9.45 -3.08
C VAL A 168 0.54 10.40 -2.77
N LEU A 169 -0.61 9.84 -2.38
CA LEU A 169 -1.76 10.61 -1.95
C LEU A 169 -1.86 10.55 -0.43
N PHE A 170 -1.81 11.71 0.20
CA PHE A 170 -2.24 11.87 1.58
C PHE A 170 -3.78 11.88 1.68
N PRO A 171 -4.33 11.67 2.89
CA PRO A 171 -5.77 11.71 3.09
C PRO A 171 -6.43 12.96 2.52
N GLY A 172 -7.44 12.76 1.66
CA GLY A 172 -8.18 13.84 0.99
C GLY A 172 -7.59 14.31 -0.34
N GLU A 173 -6.43 13.80 -0.76
CA GLU A 173 -5.83 14.15 -2.05
C GLU A 173 -6.39 13.33 -3.22
N LYS A 174 -6.28 13.89 -4.43
CA LYS A 174 -6.64 13.25 -5.70
C LYS A 174 -5.41 13.13 -6.57
N SER A 175 -5.28 12.01 -7.26
CA SER A 175 -4.23 11.78 -8.25
C SER A 175 -4.40 12.70 -9.46
N TYR A 176 -3.34 12.85 -10.25
CA TYR A 176 -3.49 13.29 -11.63
C TYR A 176 -4.40 12.32 -12.39
N VAL A 177 -4.99 12.80 -13.49
CA VAL A 177 -5.70 11.93 -14.43
C VAL A 177 -4.70 11.31 -15.40
N LEU A 178 -4.54 9.99 -15.35
CA LEU A 178 -3.78 9.23 -16.34
C LEU A 178 -4.60 9.18 -17.63
N ASP A 179 -4.05 9.65 -18.74
CA ASP A 179 -4.69 9.53 -20.03
C ASP A 179 -4.57 8.08 -20.55
N LEU A 180 -5.68 7.43 -20.86
CA LEU A 180 -5.71 6.01 -21.27
C LEU A 180 -5.34 5.79 -22.74
N GLY A 181 -5.21 6.85 -23.54
CA GLY A 181 -4.73 6.76 -24.92
C GLY A 181 -3.21 6.87 -25.01
N THR A 182 -2.62 7.77 -24.22
CA THR A 182 -1.18 8.08 -24.23
C THR A 182 -0.40 7.49 -23.06
N PHE A 183 -1.08 7.11 -21.97
CA PHE A 183 -0.51 6.69 -20.69
C PHE A 183 0.40 7.72 -20.04
N LEU A 184 0.12 9.01 -20.33
CA LEU A 184 0.76 10.14 -19.70
C LEU A 184 -0.21 10.85 -18.76
N PRO A 185 0.29 11.50 -17.69
CA PRO A 185 -0.52 12.41 -16.91
C PRO A 185 -1.09 13.53 -17.80
N ARG A 186 -2.41 13.78 -17.73
CA ARG A 186 -3.04 14.91 -18.44
C ARG A 186 -2.59 16.27 -17.93
N THR A 187 -2.17 16.31 -16.66
CA THR A 187 -1.63 17.51 -16.01
C THR A 187 -0.13 17.35 -15.82
N ALA A 188 0.63 18.37 -16.20
CA ALA A 188 2.06 18.45 -15.92
C ALA A 188 2.34 18.30 -14.42
N ALA A 189 3.54 17.80 -14.09
CA ALA A 189 3.99 17.81 -12.71
C ALA A 189 4.11 19.24 -12.19
N PRO A 190 3.81 19.51 -10.91
CA PRO A 190 4.21 20.76 -10.28
C PRO A 190 5.72 20.98 -10.47
N PRO A 191 6.18 22.22 -10.63
CA PRO A 191 7.61 22.50 -10.70
C PRO A 191 8.31 22.01 -9.42
N PRO A 192 9.58 21.56 -9.50
CA PRO A 192 10.34 21.12 -8.33
C PRO A 192 10.33 22.19 -7.25
N VAL A 193 10.03 21.80 -6.01
CA VAL A 193 10.17 22.71 -4.87
C VAL A 193 11.67 22.93 -4.65
N VAL A 194 12.17 24.07 -5.11
CA VAL A 194 13.53 24.49 -4.80
C VAL A 194 13.51 24.99 -3.35
N ALA A 195 14.12 24.23 -2.45
CA ALA A 195 14.36 24.70 -1.09
C ALA A 195 15.14 26.03 -1.15
N LYS A 196 14.61 27.06 -0.49
CA LYS A 196 15.29 28.36 -0.33
C LYS A 196 16.24 28.31 0.86
#